data_AF-A0A7V0MZV5-F1
#
_entry.id   AF-A0A7V0MZV5-F1
#
_cell.length_a   1.000
_cell.length_b   1.000
_cell.length_c   1.000
_cell.angle_alpha   90.00
_cell.angle_beta   90.00
_cell.angle_gamma   90.00
#
_symmetry.space_group_name_H-M   'P 1'
#
loop_
_entity.id
_entity.type
_entity.pdbx_description
1 polymer ?
#
loop_
_entity_poly.entity_id
_entity_poly.type
_entity_poly.pdbx_seq_one_letter_code
_entity_poly.pdbx_strand_id
1 'polypeptide(L)'
;MGSHRKYAHSWKYQTRRKKKGTFFVLFTIIFSLIIFTVRFIIVLPYFYIRDVRIRGLKRLSPSQLTAKINIPPHTSIFTLNLDKIYKSIESQPMVKRVIIKK
;
A
#
# COMPACT_ATOMS: atom_id res chain seq x y z
N MET A 1 -34.64 -20.29 -57.62
CA MET A 1 -33.79 -19.19 -57.10
C MET A 1 -34.11 -18.93 -55.63
N GLY A 2 -33.15 -19.14 -54.71
CA GLY A 2 -33.30 -18.65 -53.34
C GLY A 2 -32.63 -19.51 -52.28
N SER A 3 -31.36 -19.23 -51.93
CA SER A 3 -30.80 -19.72 -50.66
C SER A 3 -29.63 -18.91 -50.07
N HIS A 4 -29.31 -17.71 -50.58
CA HIS A 4 -28.10 -17.01 -50.13
C HIS A 4 -28.28 -15.99 -48.99
N ARG A 5 -29.48 -15.79 -48.43
CA ARG A 5 -29.72 -14.71 -47.44
C ARG A 5 -29.66 -15.13 -45.96
N LYS A 6 -29.56 -16.42 -45.63
CA LYS A 6 -29.66 -16.89 -44.23
C LYS A 6 -28.34 -16.83 -43.42
N TYR A 7 -27.19 -16.64 -44.07
CA TYR A 7 -25.88 -16.65 -43.38
C TYR A 7 -25.42 -15.28 -42.88
N ALA A 8 -25.96 -14.18 -43.39
CA ALA A 8 -25.50 -12.84 -43.04
C ALA A 8 -25.96 -12.38 -41.63
N HIS A 9 -27.05 -12.93 -41.10
CA HIS A 9 -27.61 -12.47 -39.83
C HIS A 9 -26.87 -13.08 -38.62
N SER A 10 -26.35 -14.30 -38.73
CA SER A 10 -25.68 -15.03 -37.63
C SER A 10 -24.37 -14.35 -37.15
N TRP A 11 -23.62 -13.73 -38.07
CA TRP A 11 -22.34 -13.08 -37.76
C TRP A 11 -22.47 -11.83 -36.87
N LYS A 12 -23.62 -11.14 -36.93
CA LYS A 12 -23.85 -9.92 -36.14
C LYS A 12 -24.22 -10.18 -34.67
N TYR A 13 -24.58 -11.42 -34.29
CA TYR A 13 -24.97 -11.75 -32.91
C TYR A 13 -23.83 -12.35 -32.08
N GLN A 14 -22.80 -12.92 -32.70
CA GLN A 14 -21.61 -13.38 -31.98
C GLN A 14 -20.68 -12.24 -31.54
N THR A 15 -20.70 -11.10 -32.23
CA THR A 15 -19.81 -9.95 -31.95
C THR A 15 -20.26 -9.10 -30.76
N ARG A 16 -21.51 -9.19 -30.29
CA ARG A 16 -22.00 -8.45 -29.09
C ARG A 16 -21.71 -9.17 -27.77
N ARG A 17 -21.72 -10.51 -27.73
CA ARG A 17 -21.41 -11.27 -26.50
C ARG A 17 -19.90 -11.29 -26.18
N LYS A 18 -19.02 -11.29 -27.19
CA LYS A 18 -17.57 -11.25 -26.99
C LYS A 18 -17.06 -9.91 -26.42
N LYS A 19 -17.74 -8.79 -26.71
CA LYS A 19 -17.35 -7.44 -26.24
C LYS A 19 -17.44 -7.25 -24.72
N LYS A 20 -18.41 -7.90 -24.06
CA LYS A 20 -18.55 -7.84 -22.59
C LYS A 20 -17.45 -8.61 -21.88
N GLY A 21 -17.08 -9.79 -22.41
CA GLY A 21 -15.96 -10.58 -21.89
C GLY A 21 -14.62 -9.86 -22.03
N THR A 22 -14.35 -9.25 -23.18
CA THR A 22 -13.12 -8.46 -23.39
C THR A 22 -13.02 -7.24 -22.48
N PHE A 23 -14.14 -6.56 -22.15
CA PHE A 23 -14.11 -5.45 -21.20
C PHE A 23 -13.77 -5.91 -19.79
N PHE A 24 -14.33 -7.05 -19.36
CA PHE A 24 -14.03 -7.62 -18.06
C PHE A 24 -12.57 -8.07 -17.96
N VAL A 25 -12.01 -8.64 -19.03
CA VAL A 25 -10.59 -9.02 -19.12
C VAL A 25 -9.69 -7.79 -19.09
N LEU A 26 -10.01 -6.73 -19.84
CA LEU A 26 -9.27 -5.46 -19.77
C LEU A 26 -9.31 -4.85 -18.36
N PHE A 27 -10.49 -4.87 -17.73
CA PHE A 27 -10.66 -4.35 -16.38
C PHE A 27 -9.82 -5.13 -15.36
N THR A 28 -9.83 -6.47 -15.41
CA THR A 28 -9.03 -7.29 -14.49
C THR A 28 -7.53 -7.08 -14.70
N ILE A 29 -7.07 -6.93 -15.95
CA ILE A 29 -5.67 -6.62 -16.26
C ILE A 29 -5.28 -5.27 -15.64
N ILE A 30 -6.06 -4.21 -15.90
CA ILE A 30 -5.78 -2.87 -15.35
C ILE A 30 -5.81 -2.89 -13.82
N PHE A 31 -6.80 -3.54 -13.22
CA PHE A 31 -6.93 -3.63 -11.77
C PHE A 31 -5.74 -4.37 -11.13
N SER A 32 -5.31 -5.47 -11.75
CA SER A 32 -4.12 -6.21 -11.29
C SER A 32 -2.84 -5.38 -11.38
N LEU A 33 -2.70 -4.57 -12.44
CA LEU A 33 -1.56 -3.67 -12.63
C LEU A 33 -1.53 -2.58 -11.55
N ILE A 34 -2.68 -2.01 -11.20
CA ILE A 34 -2.80 -1.02 -10.12
C ILE A 34 -2.38 -1.63 -8.79
N ILE A 35 -2.91 -2.81 -8.44
CA ILE A 35 -2.55 -3.51 -7.19
C ILE A 35 -1.05 -3.80 -7.15
N PHE A 36 -0.48 -4.28 -8.25
CA PHE A 36 0.95 -4.58 -8.35
C PHE A 36 1.78 -3.32 -8.16
N THR A 37 1.43 -2.23 -8.83
CA THR A 37 2.15 -0.96 -8.74
C THR A 37 2.09 -0.38 -7.33
N VAL A 38 0.93 -0.41 -6.68
CA VAL A 38 0.78 0.05 -5.29
C VAL A 38 1.64 -0.81 -4.34
N ARG A 39 1.59 -2.14 -4.48
CA ARG A 39 2.46 -3.02 -3.67
C ARG A 39 3.94 -2.76 -3.91
N PHE A 40 4.32 -2.54 -5.16
CA PHE A 40 5.71 -2.25 -5.53
C PHE A 40 6.17 -0.93 -4.91
N ILE A 41 5.37 0.14 -5.00
CA ILE A 41 5.64 1.44 -4.39
C ILE A 41 5.79 1.35 -2.87
N ILE A 42 5.00 0.51 -2.20
CA ILE A 42 5.12 0.31 -0.74
C ILE A 42 6.44 -0.37 -0.37
N VAL A 43 6.93 -1.27 -1.22
CA VAL A 43 8.18 -2.02 -1.03
C VAL A 43 9.40 -1.20 -1.48
N LEU A 44 9.22 -0.11 -2.23
CA LEU A 44 10.32 0.72 -2.71
C LEU A 44 11.19 1.23 -1.53
N PRO A 45 12.52 1.06 -1.61
CA PRO A 45 13.43 1.45 -0.53
C PRO A 45 13.49 2.96 -0.28
N TYR A 46 12.90 3.75 -1.19
CA TYR A 46 12.77 5.19 -1.03
C TYR A 46 11.95 5.59 0.21
N PHE A 47 11.02 4.73 0.63
CA PHE A 47 10.16 4.97 1.79
C PHE A 47 10.65 4.26 3.05
N TYR A 48 11.86 3.68 3.03
CA TYR A 48 12.46 3.12 4.21
C TYR A 48 12.95 4.22 5.14
N ILE A 49 12.81 3.96 6.43
CA ILE A 49 13.29 4.88 7.45
C ILE A 49 14.80 4.87 7.46
N ARG A 50 15.36 6.02 7.12
CA ARG A 50 16.81 6.23 7.06
C ARG A 50 17.40 6.58 8.41
N ASP A 51 16.71 7.40 9.21
CA ASP A 51 17.19 7.88 10.50
C ASP A 51 16.01 8.19 11.43
N VAL A 52 16.14 7.88 12.71
CA VAL A 52 15.14 8.16 13.75
C VAL A 52 15.77 9.11 14.75
N ARG A 53 15.37 10.38 14.69
CA ARG A 53 15.90 11.42 15.58
C ARG A 53 14.98 11.66 16.76
N ILE A 54 15.49 11.38 17.95
CA ILE A 54 14.81 11.68 19.21
C ILE A 54 15.33 13.01 19.74
N ARG A 55 14.43 13.95 20.05
CA ARG A 55 14.76 15.28 20.60
C ARG A 55 14.06 15.49 21.94
N GLY A 56 14.61 16.35 22.80
CA GLY A 56 13.98 16.75 24.06
C GLY A 56 14.20 15.78 25.24
N LEU A 57 15.22 14.92 25.15
CA LEU A 57 15.59 13.98 26.21
C LEU A 57 16.33 14.71 27.33
N LYS A 58 15.60 15.12 28.38
CA LYS A 58 16.22 15.67 29.61
C LYS A 58 16.55 14.61 30.67
N ARG A 59 15.78 13.53 30.73
CA ARG A 59 15.88 12.50 31.80
C ARG A 59 15.95 11.06 31.28
N LEU A 60 15.74 10.84 29.98
CA LEU A 60 15.77 9.53 29.35
C LEU A 60 16.98 9.46 28.42
N SER A 61 17.67 8.32 28.40
CA SER A 61 18.74 8.13 27.42
C SER A 61 18.16 7.79 26.04
N PRO A 62 18.76 8.26 24.94
CA PRO A 62 18.30 7.93 23.59
C PRO A 62 18.30 6.42 23.32
N SER A 63 19.33 5.73 23.82
CA SER A 63 19.50 4.28 23.65
C SER A 63 18.36 3.47 24.27
N GLN A 64 17.87 3.87 25.45
CA GLN A 64 16.73 3.21 26.10
C GLN A 64 15.42 3.39 25.34
N LEU A 65 15.19 4.55 24.72
CA LEU A 65 14.01 4.73 23.86
C LEU A 65 14.15 3.93 22.57
N THR A 66 15.30 4.00 21.89
CA THR A 66 15.50 3.27 20.63
C THR A 66 15.37 1.76 20.82
N ALA A 67 15.91 1.21 21.91
CA ALA A 67 15.76 -0.20 22.25
C ALA A 67 14.29 -0.61 22.47
N LYS A 68 13.47 0.30 23.01
CA LYS A 68 12.05 0.02 23.31
C LYS A 68 11.13 0.22 22.10
N ILE A 69 11.45 1.14 21.21
CA ILE A 69 10.68 1.37 19.98
C ILE A 69 10.95 0.25 18.95
N ASN A 70 12.13 -0.39 19.01
CA ASN A 70 12.55 -1.53 18.18
C ASN A 70 11.95 -1.51 16.76
N ILE A 71 12.33 -0.50 15.98
CA ILE A 71 11.89 -0.36 14.59
C ILE A 71 12.78 -1.29 13.76
N PRO A 72 12.21 -2.32 13.09
CA PRO A 72 13.01 -3.18 12.24
C PRO A 72 13.71 -2.39 11.14
N PRO A 73 14.96 -2.71 10.80
CA PRO A 73 15.60 -2.16 9.62
C PRO A 73 14.76 -2.48 8.38
N HIS A 74 14.71 -1.56 7.41
CA HIS A 74 13.89 -1.65 6.18
C HIS A 74 12.37 -1.55 6.39
N THR A 75 11.92 -0.99 7.52
CA THR A 75 10.48 -0.71 7.69
C THR A 75 10.08 0.51 6.86
N SER A 76 9.00 0.37 6.09
CA SER A 76 8.41 1.46 5.31
C SER A 76 7.66 2.43 6.22
N ILE A 77 7.78 3.75 5.97
CA ILE A 77 7.06 4.80 6.71
C ILE A 77 5.54 4.66 6.68
N PHE A 78 5.00 3.91 5.70
CA PHE A 78 3.56 3.66 5.57
C PHE A 78 3.11 2.46 6.40
N THR A 79 3.98 1.46 6.57
CA THR A 79 3.67 0.25 7.35
C THR A 79 3.81 0.46 8.85
N LEU A 80 4.39 1.60 9.25
CA LEU A 80 4.71 1.87 10.64
C LEU A 80 3.51 2.37 11.41
N ASN A 81 3.15 1.62 12.44
CA ASN A 81 2.08 2.00 13.35
C ASN A 81 2.57 3.04 14.35
N LEU A 82 2.43 4.32 13.98
CA LEU A 82 2.82 5.44 14.82
C LEU A 82 2.04 5.49 16.14
N ASP A 83 0.77 5.06 16.16
CA ASP A 83 -0.03 5.04 17.38
C ASP A 83 0.52 4.05 18.41
N LYS A 84 0.96 2.88 17.94
CA LYS A 84 1.60 1.88 18.81
C LYS A 84 2.90 2.42 19.40
N ILE A 85 3.70 3.12 18.61
CA ILE A 85 4.93 3.76 19.08
C ILE A 85 4.61 4.88 20.07
N TYR A 86 3.65 5.74 19.74
CA TYR A 86 3.20 6.83 20.60
C TYR A 86 2.80 6.31 21.98
N LYS A 87 1.89 5.32 22.04
CA LYS A 87 1.45 4.69 23.29
C LYS A 87 2.58 4.02 24.05
N SER A 88 3.49 3.35 23.35
CA SER A 88 4.66 2.72 23.99
C SER A 88 5.57 3.73 24.68
N ILE A 89 5.79 4.90 24.06
CA ILE A 89 6.63 5.96 24.62
C ILE A 89 5.87 6.71 25.73
N GLU A 90 4.59 7.03 25.51
CA GLU A 90 3.74 7.73 26.49
C GLU A 90 3.53 6.91 27.78
N SER A 91 3.50 5.58 27.68
CA SER A 91 3.41 4.69 28.86
C SER A 91 4.59 4.82 29.82
N GLN A 92 5.68 5.50 29.43
CA GLN A 92 6.82 5.71 30.31
C GLN A 92 6.54 6.86 31.29
N PRO A 93 6.63 6.64 32.61
CA PRO A 93 6.32 7.66 33.61
C PRO A 93 7.23 8.90 33.55
N MET A 94 8.37 8.80 32.86
CA MET A 94 9.32 9.90 32.67
C MET A 94 9.00 10.75 31.43
N VAL A 95 7.96 10.42 30.67
CA VAL A 95 7.55 11.10 29.44
C VAL A 95 6.30 11.93 29.70
N LYS A 96 6.40 13.25 29.53
CA LYS A 96 5.29 14.19 29.75
C LYS A 96 4.43 14.41 28.49
N ARG A 97 5.04 14.36 27.31
CA ARG A 97 4.38 14.56 26.02
C ARG A 97 5.23 13.95 24.91
N VAL A 98 4.59 13.27 23.97
CA VAL A 98 5.23 12.74 22.76
C VAL A 98 4.69 13.50 21.54
N ILE A 99 5.57 13.87 20.60
CA ILE A 99 5.18 14.46 19.32
C ILE A 99 5.94 13.71 18.24
N ILE A 100 5.22 13.07 17.33
CA ILE A 100 5.80 12.33 16.21
C ILE A 100 5.59 13.17 14.95
N LYS A 101 6.67 13.42 14.20
CA LYS A 101 6.65 14.08 12.89
C LYS A 101 7.25 13.11 11.86
N LYS A 102 6.61 13.00 10.69
CA LYS A 102 7.10 12.23 9.54
C LYS A 102 8.03 13.07 8.68
#